data_AF-A0A388NN59-F1
#
_entry.id   AF-A0A388NN59-F1
#
_cell.length_a   1.000
_cell.length_b   1.000
_cell.length_c   1.000
_cell.angle_alpha   90.00
_cell.angle_beta   90.00
_cell.angle_gamma   90.00
#
_symmetry.space_group_name_H-M   'P 1'
#
loop_
_entity.id
_entity.type
_entity.pdbx_description
1 polymer ?
#
loop_
_entity_poly.entity_id
_entity_poly.type
_entity_poly.pdbx_seq_one_letter_code
_entity_poly.pdbx_strand_id
1 'polypeptide(L)' 'MPAYSKKPKLFPRTKVIIQAGTPLDFSKWYGKAEDPVAVEEATAYVMSAITRLLEDIRGEKAPFEVFDPKKISTTSNW' A
#
# COMPACT_ATOMS: atom_id res chain seq x y z
N MET A 1 5.57 19.50 -25.36
CA MET A 1 6.48 18.32 -25.34
C MET A 1 5.61 17.07 -25.25
N PRO A 2 5.81 16.03 -26.08
CA PRO A 2 4.98 14.83 -26.01
C PRO A 2 5.30 14.02 -24.74
N ALA A 3 4.26 13.49 -24.10
CA ALA A 3 4.40 12.47 -23.06
C ALA A 3 5.12 11.25 -23.67
N TYR A 4 6.03 10.61 -22.94
CA TYR A 4 6.78 9.42 -23.36
C TYR A 4 8.01 9.61 -24.28
N SER A 5 8.63 10.79 -24.32
CA SER A 5 10.01 10.86 -24.84
C SER A 5 10.99 10.16 -23.87
N LYS A 6 11.31 8.88 -24.13
CA LYS A 6 12.33 8.14 -23.35
C LYS A 6 13.71 8.71 -23.68
N LYS A 7 14.22 9.60 -22.82
CA LYS A 7 15.65 9.95 -22.81
C LYS A 7 16.44 8.76 -22.28
N PRO A 8 17.49 8.28 -22.96
CA PRO A 8 18.35 7.24 -22.43
C PRO A 8 19.03 7.75 -21.15
N LYS A 9 18.62 7.23 -19.98
CA LYS A 9 19.30 7.45 -18.70
C LYS A 9 20.50 6.52 -18.64
N LEU A 10 21.67 7.00 -19.10
CA LEU A 10 22.90 6.23 -19.10
C LEU A 10 23.44 5.97 -17.68
N PHE A 11 23.23 6.86 -16.70
CA PHE A 11 23.65 6.69 -15.30
C PHE A 11 22.86 7.61 -14.34
N PRO A 12 22.76 7.30 -13.03
CA PRO A 12 22.96 6.01 -12.37
C PRO A 12 21.66 5.16 -12.31
N ARG A 13 21.80 3.86 -11.99
CA ARG A 13 20.70 2.90 -11.84
C ARG A 13 19.68 3.37 -10.79
N THR A 14 18.40 3.14 -11.05
CA THR A 14 17.33 3.35 -10.05
C THR A 14 17.57 2.46 -8.83
N LYS A 15 17.62 3.05 -7.63
CA LYS A 15 17.71 2.31 -6.37
C LYS A 15 16.36 1.66 -6.06
N VAL A 16 16.36 0.34 -5.87
CA VAL A 16 15.19 -0.44 -5.45
C VAL A 16 15.49 -1.01 -4.06
N ILE A 17 14.55 -0.86 -3.13
CA ILE A 17 14.65 -1.34 -1.75
C ILE A 17 13.56 -2.41 -1.58
N ILE A 18 13.93 -3.56 -1.03
CA ILE A 18 13.00 -4.66 -0.72
C ILE A 18 13.11 -4.92 0.78
N GLN A 19 11.98 -4.85 1.48
CA GLN A 19 11.88 -5.10 2.91
C GLN A 19 10.75 -6.13 3.13
N ALA A 20 11.04 -7.17 3.90
CA ALA A 20 10.04 -8.14 4.34
C ALA A 20 9.90 -8.05 5.87
N GLY A 21 8.66 -7.97 6.35
CA GLY A 21 8.34 -7.91 7.78
C GLY A 21 8.22 -9.29 8.43
N THR A 22 7.87 -9.27 9.71
CA THR A 22 7.48 -10.48 10.44
C THR A 22 6.18 -11.08 9.86
N PRO A 23 5.95 -12.39 10.02
CA PRO A 23 4.67 -13.00 9.67
C PRO A 23 3.51 -12.30 10.39
N LEU A 24 2.42 -12.11 9.67
CA LEU A 24 1.17 -11.58 10.22
C LEU A 24 0.30 -12.73 10.76
N ASP A 25 -0.31 -12.50 11.91
CA ASP A 25 -1.25 -13.46 12.50
C ASP A 25 -2.68 -13.14 12.06
N PHE A 26 -3.31 -14.12 11.41
CA PHE A 26 -4.70 -14.02 10.92
C PHE A 26 -5.67 -14.91 11.70
N SER A 27 -5.24 -15.50 12.81
CA SER A 27 -6.05 -16.44 13.59
C SER A 27 -7.42 -15.87 13.95
N LYS A 28 -7.52 -14.54 14.18
CA LYS A 28 -8.78 -13.81 14.45
C LYS A 28 -9.86 -14.00 13.37
N TRP A 29 -9.47 -14.11 12.09
CA TRP A 29 -10.37 -14.18 10.94
C TRP A 29 -10.46 -15.58 10.32
N TYR A 30 -9.86 -16.59 10.95
CA TYR A 30 -9.89 -17.96 10.44
C TYR A 30 -11.33 -18.46 10.31
N GLY A 31 -11.66 -19.05 9.15
CA GLY A 31 -13.00 -19.54 8.84
C GLY A 31 -14.06 -18.48 8.52
N LYS A 32 -13.70 -17.18 8.50
CA LYS A 32 -14.63 -16.06 8.22
C LYS A 32 -14.44 -15.46 6.83
N ALA A 33 -13.97 -16.24 5.87
CA ALA A 33 -13.69 -15.73 4.51
C ALA A 33 -14.95 -15.27 3.77
N GLU A 34 -16.13 -15.76 4.16
CA GLU A 34 -17.42 -15.37 3.57
C GLU A 34 -18.05 -14.14 4.23
N ASP A 35 -17.52 -13.69 5.38
CA ASP A 35 -17.99 -12.49 6.08
C ASP A 35 -17.29 -11.25 5.50
N PRO A 36 -18.01 -10.36 4.80
CA PRO A 36 -17.41 -9.18 4.18
C PRO A 36 -16.70 -8.26 5.19
N VAL A 37 -17.21 -8.18 6.42
CA VAL A 37 -16.62 -7.34 7.47
C VAL A 37 -15.29 -7.92 7.93
N ALA A 38 -15.22 -9.25 8.10
CA ALA A 38 -13.99 -9.94 8.46
C ALA A 38 -12.90 -9.75 7.39
N VAL A 39 -13.26 -9.80 6.11
CA VAL A 39 -12.32 -9.58 4.99
C VAL A 39 -11.81 -8.13 4.96
N GLU A 40 -12.69 -7.16 5.18
CA GLU A 40 -12.32 -5.74 5.22
C GLU A 40 -11.36 -5.45 6.39
N GLU A 41 -11.64 -5.99 7.58
CA GLU A 41 -10.75 -5.88 8.74
C GLU A 41 -9.38 -6.53 8.50
N ALA A 42 -9.36 -7.74 7.95
CA ALA A 42 -8.11 -8.44 7.66
C ALA A 42 -7.26 -7.64 6.64
N THR A 43 -7.91 -7.07 5.63
CA THR A 43 -7.23 -6.21 4.63
C THR A 43 -6.65 -4.96 5.29
N ALA A 44 -7.43 -4.28 6.14
CA ALA A 44 -6.95 -3.11 6.88
C ALA A 44 -5.75 -3.45 7.77
N TYR A 45 -5.77 -4.62 8.42
CA TYR A 45 -4.65 -5.11 9.23
C TYR A 45 -3.38 -5.30 8.39
N VAL A 46 -3.45 -5.96 7.23
CA VAL A 46 -2.30 -6.11 6.33
C VAL A 46 -1.75 -4.76 5.86
N MET A 47 -2.64 -3.85 5.44
CA MET A 47 -2.25 -2.53 4.96
C MET A 47 -1.56 -1.70 6.05
N SER A 48 -1.98 -1.85 7.31
CA SER A 48 -1.31 -1.20 8.44
C SER A 48 0.14 -1.71 8.63
N ALA A 49 0.36 -3.02 8.49
CA ALA A 49 1.68 -3.62 8.60
C ALA A 49 2.59 -3.19 7.45
N ILE A 50 2.07 -3.16 6.22
CA ILE A 50 2.80 -2.64 5.05
C ILE A 50 3.15 -1.16 5.26
N THR A 51 2.22 -0.36 5.78
CA THR A 51 2.45 1.07 6.04
C THR A 51 3.63 1.25 6.99
N ARG A 52 3.71 0.48 8.08
CA ARG A 52 4.84 0.51 9.00
C ARG A 52 6.18 0.17 8.32
N LEU A 53 6.19 -0.83 7.44
CA LEU A 53 7.40 -1.14 6.65
C LEU A 53 7.80 0.02 5.73
N LEU A 54 6.83 0.74 5.17
CA LEU A 54 7.09 1.92 4.34
C LEU A 54 7.59 3.11 5.17
N GLU A 55 7.08 3.30 6.39
CA GLU A 55 7.58 4.33 7.32
C GLU A 55 9.07 4.10 7.60
N ASP A 56 9.47 2.86 7.87
CA ASP A 56 10.86 2.49 8.11
C ASP A 56 11.75 2.74 6.87
N ILE A 57 11.25 2.41 5.67
CA ILE A 57 11.99 2.67 4.41
C ILE A 57 12.12 4.17 4.13
N ARG A 58 11.08 4.96 4.41
CA ARG A 58 11.03 6.40 4.10
C ARG A 58 11.70 7.25 5.18
N GLY A 59 11.74 6.78 6.43
CA GLY A 59 12.13 7.58 7.59
C GLY A 59 11.08 8.63 7.98
N GLU A 60 9.85 8.48 7.52
CA GLU A 60 8.73 9.40 7.75
C GLU A 60 7.54 8.64 8.34
N LYS A 61 6.73 9.30 9.18
CA LYS A 61 5.48 8.72 9.69
C LYS A 61 4.37 8.85 8.66
N ALA A 62 3.57 7.80 8.55
CA ALA A 62 2.37 7.80 7.75
C ALA A 62 1.34 8.81 8.32
N PRO A 63 0.48 9.36 7.46
CA PRO A 63 -0.63 10.20 7.91
C PRO A 63 -1.53 9.47 8.91
N PHE A 64 -2.09 10.20 9.86
CA PHE A 64 -3.01 9.65 10.87
C PHE A 64 -4.29 9.08 10.25
N GLU A 65 -4.76 9.67 9.15
CA GLU A 65 -5.92 9.17 8.41
C GLU A 65 -5.46 8.17 7.34
N VAL A 66 -5.88 6.92 7.49
CA VAL A 66 -5.67 5.87 6.49
C VAL A 66 -6.50 6.21 5.25
N PHE A 67 -5.88 6.11 4.08
CA PHE A 67 -6.55 6.31 2.80
C PHE A 67 -7.73 5.33 2.65
N ASP A 68 -8.94 5.86 2.53
CA ASP A 68 -10.17 5.09 2.28
C ASP A 68 -10.65 5.33 0.84
N PRO A 69 -10.51 4.34 -0.06
CA PRO A 69 -10.94 4.48 -1.44
C PRO A 69 -12.45 4.65 -1.60
N LYS A 70 -13.28 4.18 -0.65
CA LYS A 70 -14.75 4.35 -0.72
C LYS A 70 -15.17 5.80 -0.48
N LYS A 71 -14.36 6.58 0.25
CA LYS A 71 -14.59 8.02 0.45
C LYS A 71 -14.24 8.86 -0.77
N ILE A 72 -13.49 8.30 -1.73
CA ILE A 72 -13.03 9.03 -2.90
C ILE A 72 -13.92 8.65 -4.07
N SER A 73 -15.01 9.41 -4.24
CA SER A 73 -15.76 9.40 -5.49
C SER A 73 -14.87 9.99 -6.58
N THR A 74 -14.30 9.14 -7.43
CA THR A 74 -13.63 9.59 -8.65
C THR A 74 -14.69 10.13 -9.58
N THR A 75 -14.92 11.44 -9.58
CA THR A 75 -15.58 12.10 -10.72
C THR A 75 -14.64 11.98 -11.90
N SER A 76 -14.83 10.93 -12.70
CA SER A 76 -14.21 10.81 -14.01
C SER A 76 -14.83 11.87 -14.92
N ASN A 77 -14.23 13.06 -14.98
CA ASN A 77 -14.43 14.00 -16.07
C ASN A 77 -13.54 13.55 -17.23
N TRP A 78 -14.06 12.65 -18.06
CA TRP A 78 -13.58 12.36 -19.41
C TRP A 78 -14.78 12.33 -20.35
#